data_AF-A0A1N6KTL3-F1
#
_entry.id   AF-A0A1N6KTL3-F1
#
_cell.length_a   1.000
_cell.length_b   1.000
_cell.length_c   1.000
_cell.angle_alpha   90.00
_cell.angle_beta   90.00
_cell.angle_gamma   90.00
#
_symmetry.space_group_name_H-M   'P 1'
#
loop_
_entity.id
_entity.type
_entity.pdbx_description
1 polymer ?
#
loop_
_entity_poly.entity_id
_entity_poly.type
_entity_poly.pdbx_seq_one_letter_code
_entity_poly.pdbx_strand_id
1 'polypeptide(L)'
;MSKIIKVANAIVDGGSDLIEKVATPASRAGSAVERAGRLLEEGVDAEVVALLMTKNSATGKQYTEAKVLAYGDLYQDSKTKTPLTAKQTRALIKDQRAQTGADAPLPA
;
A
#
# COMPACT_ATOMS: atom_id res chain seq x y z
N MET A 1 12.64 18.74 15.21
CA MET A 1 13.33 17.95 14.16
C MET A 1 14.16 16.76 14.66
N SER A 2 14.71 16.71 15.89
CA SER A 2 15.60 15.60 16.33
C SER A 2 14.89 14.31 16.78
N LYS A 3 13.65 14.38 17.29
CA LYS A 3 12.95 13.20 17.84
C LYS A 3 12.41 12.26 16.76
N ILE A 4 11.90 12.82 15.66
CA ILE A 4 11.28 12.06 14.56
C ILE A 4 12.32 11.20 13.82
N ILE A 5 13.52 11.74 13.56
CA ILE A 5 14.61 10.99 12.93
C ILE A 5 15.10 9.85 13.83
N LYS A 6 15.12 10.06 15.16
CA LYS A 6 15.49 9.02 16.13
C LYS A 6 14.46 7.88 16.17
N VAL A 7 13.17 8.18 16.08
CA VAL A 7 12.11 7.16 16.03
C VAL A 7 12.15 6.39 14.70
N ALA A 8 12.37 7.06 13.58
CA ALA A 8 12.53 6.40 12.29
C ALA A 8 13.72 5.43 12.27
N ASN A 9 14.84 5.80 12.90
CA ASN A 9 16.02 4.92 13.00
C ASN A 9 15.86 3.79 14.02
N ALA A 10 15.06 3.95 15.09
CA ALA A 10 14.88 2.94 16.13
C ALA A 10 13.91 1.79 15.75
N ILE A 11 13.06 1.98 14.73
CA ILE A 11 12.08 0.98 14.29
C ILE A 11 12.71 -0.06 13.33
N VAL A 12 13.91 0.21 12.81
CA VAL A 12 14.62 -0.65 11.85
C VAL A 12 15.26 -1.88 12.50
N ASP A 13 15.34 -1.94 13.84
CA ASP A 13 16.03 -3.04 14.53
C ASP A 13 15.13 -4.27 14.73
N GLY A 14 15.03 -5.08 13.66
CA GLY A 14 15.36 -6.52 13.77
C GLY A 14 14.25 -7.56 13.71
N GLY A 15 12.98 -7.21 13.94
CA GLY A 15 11.88 -8.20 13.99
C GLY A 15 11.02 -8.34 12.72
N SER A 16 10.74 -7.22 12.03
CA SER A 16 9.80 -7.15 10.91
C SER A 16 10.41 -7.41 9.52
N ASP A 17 11.72 -7.21 9.38
CA ASP A 17 12.40 -7.19 8.07
C ASP A 17 12.49 -8.57 7.41
N LEU A 18 12.49 -9.64 8.21
CA LEU A 18 12.48 -11.01 7.67
C LEU A 18 11.11 -11.42 7.12
N ILE A 19 10.02 -10.94 7.72
CA ILE A 19 8.65 -11.21 7.24
C ILE A 19 8.42 -10.50 5.91
N GLU A 20 8.89 -9.25 5.77
CA GLU A 20 8.75 -8.50 4.53
C GLU A 20 9.56 -9.08 3.38
N LYS A 21 10.67 -9.79 3.65
CA LYS A 21 11.49 -10.44 2.62
C LYS A 21 10.78 -11.61 1.92
N VAL A 22 9.95 -12.37 2.64
CA VAL A 22 9.20 -13.53 2.11
C VAL A 22 7.77 -13.14 1.69
N ALA A 23 7.31 -11.97 2.12
CA ALA A 23 5.99 -11.46 1.79
C ALA A 23 5.79 -11.24 0.27
N THR A 24 4.59 -11.57 -0.21
CA THR A 24 4.18 -11.18 -1.57
C THR A 24 4.08 -9.65 -1.67
N PRO A 25 4.17 -9.06 -2.88
CA PRO A 25 3.91 -7.64 -3.06
C PRO A 25 2.58 -7.17 -2.44
N ALA A 26 1.53 -8.01 -2.51
CA ALA A 26 0.23 -7.72 -1.92
C ALA A 26 0.30 -7.62 -0.38
N SER A 27 1.00 -8.54 0.28
CA SER A 27 1.19 -8.51 1.73
C SER A 27 1.96 -7.27 2.18
N ARG A 28 3.07 -6.93 1.50
CA ARG A 28 3.84 -5.71 1.81
C ARG A 28 3.03 -4.44 1.61
N ALA A 29 2.27 -4.35 0.51
CA ALA A 29 1.39 -3.22 0.25
C ALA A 29 0.30 -3.09 1.31
N GLY A 30 -0.34 -4.21 1.68
CA GLY A 30 -1.35 -4.24 2.74
C GLY A 30 -0.79 -3.77 4.08
N SER A 31 0.38 -4.28 4.50
CA SER A 31 1.03 -3.85 5.74
C SER A 31 1.44 -2.37 5.71
N ALA A 32 1.90 -1.85 4.57
CA ALA A 32 2.21 -0.42 4.43
C ALA A 32 0.95 0.45 4.57
N VAL A 33 -0.16 0.07 3.93
CA VAL A 33 -1.46 0.76 4.06
C VAL A 33 -1.96 0.72 5.50
N GLU A 34 -1.88 -0.44 6.17
CA GLU A 34 -2.29 -0.58 7.57
C GLU A 34 -1.46 0.33 8.49
N ARG A 35 -0.13 0.38 8.33
CA ARG A 35 0.73 1.27 9.13
C ARG A 35 0.42 2.75 8.86
N ALA A 36 0.20 3.15 7.61
CA ALA A 36 -0.20 4.51 7.27
C ALA A 36 -1.54 4.88 7.90
N GLY A 37 -2.54 4.00 7.80
CA GLY A 37 -3.85 4.19 8.40
C GLY A 37 -3.82 4.31 9.92
N ARG A 38 -3.05 3.46 10.61
CA ARG A 38 -2.85 3.57 12.08
C ARG A 38 -2.17 4.87 12.48
N LEU A 39 -1.15 5.32 11.75
CA LEU A 39 -0.50 6.61 12.02
C LEU A 39 -1.50 7.77 11.91
N LEU A 40 -2.35 7.77 10.88
CA LEU A 40 -3.41 8.77 10.73
C LEU A 40 -4.46 8.70 11.85
N GLU A 41 -4.85 7.49 12.28
CA GLU A 41 -5.80 7.29 13.38
C GLU A 41 -5.28 7.81 14.72
N GLU A 42 -3.97 7.72 14.96
CA GLU A 42 -3.28 8.31 16.10
C GLU A 42 -2.98 9.81 15.94
N GLY A 43 -3.46 10.44 14.86
CA GLY A 43 -3.34 11.89 14.62
C GLY A 43 -1.96 12.34 14.11
N VAL A 44 -1.15 11.44 13.54
CA VAL A 44 0.10 11.84 12.87
C VAL A 44 -0.23 12.55 11.56
N ASP A 45 0.34 13.74 11.37
CA ASP A 45 0.11 14.54 10.16
C ASP A 45 0.41 13.75 8.87
N ALA A 46 -0.50 13.83 7.89
CA ALA A 46 -0.39 13.12 6.62
C ALA A 46 0.90 13.48 5.87
N GLU A 47 1.40 14.71 6.02
CA GLU A 47 2.67 15.16 5.42
C GLU A 47 3.87 14.39 5.99
N VAL A 48 3.86 14.12 7.30
CA VAL A 48 4.92 13.36 7.99
C VAL A 48 4.94 11.92 7.52
N VAL A 49 3.76 11.29 7.41
CA VAL A 49 3.62 9.93 6.88
C VAL A 49 4.06 9.88 5.42
N ALA A 50 3.67 10.86 4.60
CA ALA A 50 4.06 10.95 3.20
C ALA A 50 5.58 11.11 3.04
N LEU A 51 6.20 11.94 3.87
CA LEU A 51 7.65 12.10 3.92
C LEU A 51 8.34 10.78 4.28
N LEU A 52 7.86 10.07 5.30
CA LEU A 52 8.43 8.79 5.72
C LEU A 52 8.36 7.74 4.60
N MET A 53 7.20 7.58 3.96
CA MET A 53 7.03 6.65 2.84
C MET A 53 7.91 7.02 1.63
N THR A 54 8.04 8.32 1.35
CA THR A 54 8.90 8.82 0.27
C THR A 54 10.37 8.51 0.53
N LYS A 55 10.87 8.78 1.75
CA LYS A 55 12.27 8.53 2.13
C LYS A 55 12.62 7.04 2.10
N ASN A 56 11.67 6.18 2.41
CA ASN A 56 11.86 4.73 2.43
C ASN A 56 11.53 4.04 1.10
N SER A 57 11.19 4.79 0.05
CA SER A 57 10.85 4.19 -1.24
C SER A 57 12.11 3.68 -1.98
N ALA A 58 12.31 2.37 -2.00
CA ALA A 58 13.36 1.73 -2.79
C ALA A 58 13.26 1.97 -4.32
N THR A 59 12.10 2.42 -4.81
CA THR A 59 11.87 2.74 -6.24
C THR A 59 11.74 4.24 -6.52
N GLY A 60 12.09 5.09 -5.53
CA GLY A 60 12.08 6.54 -5.69
C GLY A 60 10.68 7.16 -5.86
N LYS A 61 9.62 6.47 -5.44
CA LYS A 61 8.25 6.98 -5.53
C LYS A 61 8.02 8.12 -4.53
N GLN A 62 7.37 9.17 -5.03
CA GLN A 62 6.95 10.31 -4.23
C GLN A 62 5.53 10.09 -3.69
N TYR A 63 5.39 10.16 -2.38
CA TYR A 63 4.11 10.13 -1.69
C TYR A 63 3.72 11.56 -1.31
N THR A 64 2.44 11.88 -1.45
CA THR A 64 1.85 13.16 -1.06
C THR A 64 0.83 12.93 0.03
N GLU A 65 0.42 13.99 0.72
CA GLU A 65 -0.67 13.94 1.71
C GLU A 65 -1.92 13.26 1.16
N ALA A 66 -2.37 13.66 -0.04
CA ALA A 66 -3.55 13.07 -0.68
C ALA A 66 -3.43 11.55 -0.88
N LYS A 67 -2.23 11.04 -1.23
CA LYS A 67 -2.00 9.60 -1.38
C LYS A 67 -2.07 8.88 -0.03
N VAL A 68 -1.54 9.50 1.01
CA VAL A 68 -1.58 8.95 2.37
C VAL A 68 -3.00 8.94 2.91
N LEU A 69 -3.76 10.01 2.72
CA LEU A 69 -5.18 10.08 3.10
C LEU A 69 -5.99 8.98 2.42
N ALA A 70 -5.75 8.74 1.12
CA ALA A 70 -6.39 7.63 0.41
C ALA A 70 -6.04 6.24 1.00
N TYR A 71 -4.84 6.06 1.56
CA TYR A 71 -4.50 4.84 2.31
C TYR A 71 -5.22 4.77 3.65
N GLY A 72 -5.40 5.91 4.32
CA GLY A 72 -6.24 6.02 5.51
C GLY A 72 -7.68 5.60 5.23
N ASP A 73 -8.29 6.13 4.17
CA ASP A 73 -9.65 5.79 3.75
C ASP A 73 -9.77 4.28 3.46
N LEU A 74 -8.83 3.74 2.67
CA LEU A 74 -8.80 2.30 2.36
C LEU A 74 -8.64 1.43 3.62
N TYR A 75 -7.84 1.87 4.58
CA TYR A 75 -7.68 1.20 5.87
C TYR A 75 -8.98 1.23 6.69
N GLN A 76 -9.65 2.37 6.77
CA GLN A 76 -10.91 2.50 7.51
C GLN A 76 -12.02 1.64 6.90
N ASP A 77 -12.20 1.66 5.58
CA ASP A 77 -13.15 0.79 4.89
C ASP A 77 -12.87 -0.70 5.21
N SER A 78 -11.59 -1.06 5.15
CA SER A 78 -11.10 -2.43 5.36
C SER A 78 -11.32 -2.97 6.78
N LYS A 79 -11.65 -2.13 7.78
CA LYS A 79 -12.03 -2.60 9.12
C LYS A 79 -13.33 -3.42 9.10
N THR A 80 -14.21 -3.17 8.13
CA THR A 80 -15.52 -3.83 8.06
C THR A 80 -15.65 -4.73 6.82
N LYS A 81 -15.20 -4.26 5.64
CA LYS A 81 -15.26 -4.98 4.35
C LYS A 81 -14.17 -4.46 3.43
N THR A 82 -13.81 -5.23 2.40
CA THR A 82 -12.93 -4.69 1.36
C THR A 82 -13.72 -3.93 0.28
N PRO A 83 -13.32 -2.71 -0.12
CA PRO A 83 -14.00 -1.95 -1.16
C PRO A 83 -13.81 -2.55 -2.57
N LEU A 84 -12.85 -3.46 -2.75
CA LEU A 84 -12.61 -4.15 -4.02
C LEU A 84 -12.39 -5.65 -3.80
N THR A 85 -13.39 -6.47 -4.15
CA THR A 85 -13.31 -7.92 -3.92
C THR A 85 -12.54 -8.64 -5.02
N ALA A 86 -11.90 -9.77 -4.68
CA ALA A 86 -11.19 -10.60 -5.65
C ALA A 86 -12.09 -11.09 -6.81
N LYS A 87 -13.38 -11.34 -6.57
CA LYS A 87 -14.34 -11.75 -7.61
C LYS A 87 -14.55 -10.62 -8.62
N GLN A 88 -14.79 -9.39 -8.14
CA GLN A 88 -14.96 -8.22 -9.00
C GLN A 88 -13.68 -7.94 -9.80
N THR A 89 -12.52 -7.98 -9.15
CA THR A 89 -11.23 -7.76 -9.82
C THR A 89 -10.97 -8.77 -10.94
N ARG A 90 -11.20 -10.06 -10.69
CA ARG A 90 -11.02 -11.11 -11.72
C ARG A 90 -11.98 -10.94 -12.89
N ALA A 91 -13.24 -10.62 -12.61
CA ALA A 91 -14.24 -10.42 -13.65
C ALA A 91 -13.89 -9.24 -14.56
N LEU A 92 -13.50 -8.09 -13.99
CA LEU A 92 -13.11 -6.90 -14.76
C LEU A 92 -11.84 -7.12 -15.58
N ILE A 93 -10.82 -7.79 -15.02
CA ILE A 93 -9.60 -8.13 -15.77
C ILE A 93 -9.92 -9.03 -16.96
N LYS A 94 -10.79 -10.04 -16.76
CA LYS A 94 -11.20 -10.95 -17.84
C LYS A 94 -11.94 -10.20 -18.94
N ASP A 95 -12.88 -9.34 -18.57
CA ASP A 95 -13.64 -8.52 -19.52
C ASP A 95 -12.70 -7.62 -20.34
N GLN A 96 -11.75 -6.94 -19.68
CA GLN A 96 -10.77 -6.10 -20.36
C GLN A 96 -9.91 -6.87 -21.38
N ARG A 97 -9.48 -8.10 -21.05
CA ARG A 97 -8.68 -8.95 -21.95
C ARG A 97 -9.47 -9.42 -23.17
N ALA A 98 -10.75 -9.72 -22.99
CA ALA A 98 -11.65 -10.08 -24.09
C ALA A 98 -11.84 -8.91 -25.06
N GLN A 99 -11.97 -7.68 -24.53
CA GLN A 99 -12.14 -6.47 -25.36
C GLN A 99 -10.87 -6.06 -26.12
N THR A 100 -9.68 -6.29 -25.56
CA THR A 100 -8.41 -5.94 -26.22
C THR A 100 -7.89 -7.02 -27.17
N GLY A 101 -8.63 -8.12 -27.35
CA GLY A 101 -8.23 -9.23 -28.21
C GLY A 101 -7.06 -10.07 -27.66
N ALA A 102 -6.65 -9.84 -26.42
CA ALA A 102 -5.56 -10.58 -25.78
C ALA A 102 -5.91 -12.05 -25.50
N ASP A 103 -7.20 -12.37 -25.42
CA ASP A 103 -7.75 -13.72 -25.30
C ASP A 103 -8.47 -14.19 -26.59
N ALA A 104 -8.25 -13.51 -27.73
CA ALA A 104 -8.76 -14.01 -29.01
C ALA A 104 -8.07 -15.35 -29.35
N PRO A 105 -8.79 -16.38 -29.84
CA PRO A 105 -8.15 -17.62 -30.26
C PRO A 105 -7.09 -17.31 -31.32
N LEU A 106 -5.91 -17.93 -31.21
CA LEU A 106 -4.92 -17.89 -32.28
C LEU A 106 -5.60 -18.35 -33.58
N PRO A 107 -5.37 -17.65 -34.72
CA PRO A 107 -5.88 -18.12 -36.00
C PRO A 107 -5.35 -19.53 -36.26
N ALA A 108 -6.25 -20.43 -36.66
CA ALA A 108 -5.98 -21.83 -36.96
C ALA A 108 -5.05 -22.00 -38.17
#